data_AF-A0A939JN94-F1
#
_entry.id   AF-A0A939JN94-F1
#
_cell.length_a   1.000
_cell.length_b   1.000
_cell.length_c   1.000
_cell.angle_alpha   90.00
_cell.angle_beta   90.00
_cell.angle_gamma   90.00
#
_symmetry.space_group_name_H-M   'P 1'
#
loop_
_entity.id
_entity.type
_entity.pdbx_description
1 polymer ?
#
loop_
_entity_poly.entity_id
_entity_poly.type
_entity_poly.pdbx_seq_one_letter_code
_entity_poly.pdbx_strand_id
1 'polypeptide(L)'
;MTQVTDHGGGVWSLKVPIPDNPLGHTLVHVVDTDSGPVLIDTGWDDPASWDALTDGLSELTLSITDIHGVLITHHHPDHHGLSGQVREASGAWIAMHAADTEVVKRTRSAEPGVWLDYLTAKLAAAGAPEDHLAPLRQARASGRMRTLPGLNAAVPDREIVPGDLLPLA
;
A
#
# COMPACT_ATOMS: atom_id res chain seq x y z
N MET A 1 -10.51 16.48 6.01
CA MET A 1 -11.34 16.69 4.80
C MET A 1 -10.62 15.98 3.69
N THR A 2 -11.32 15.05 3.05
CA THR A 2 -10.85 14.35 1.87
C THR A 2 -10.59 15.37 0.75
N GLN A 3 -9.56 15.14 -0.06
CA GLN A 3 -9.21 16.03 -1.16
C GLN A 3 -9.13 15.21 -2.43
N VAL A 4 -10.10 15.44 -3.32
CA VAL A 4 -10.18 14.86 -4.66
C VAL A 4 -9.77 15.90 -5.69
N THR A 5 -8.90 15.51 -6.62
CA THR A 5 -8.49 16.35 -7.75
C THR A 5 -8.83 15.64 -9.05
N ASP A 6 -9.58 16.32 -9.92
CA ASP A 6 -9.88 15.86 -11.28
C ASP A 6 -8.75 16.28 -12.24
N HIS A 7 -8.16 15.30 -12.92
CA HIS A 7 -7.10 15.51 -13.92
C HIS A 7 -7.65 15.50 -15.36
N GLY A 8 -8.95 15.25 -15.54
CA GLY A 8 -9.62 15.05 -16.82
C GLY A 8 -9.44 13.65 -17.38
N GLY A 9 -10.28 13.30 -18.37
CA GLY A 9 -10.17 12.04 -19.11
C GLY A 9 -10.45 10.79 -18.27
N GLY A 10 -11.28 10.90 -17.22
CA GLY A 10 -11.60 9.78 -16.33
C GLY A 10 -10.51 9.48 -15.32
N VAL A 11 -9.66 10.46 -14.96
CA VAL A 11 -8.58 10.28 -13.99
C VAL A 11 -8.72 11.26 -12.83
N TRP A 12 -8.70 10.73 -11.61
CA TRP A 12 -8.71 11.53 -10.37
C TRP A 12 -7.58 11.10 -9.45
N SER A 13 -7.19 11.98 -8.53
CA SER A 13 -6.33 11.62 -7.40
C SER A 13 -6.99 11.94 -6.07
N LEU A 14 -6.92 10.99 -5.15
CA LEU A 14 -7.39 11.06 -3.78
C LEU A 14 -6.18 11.24 -2.86
N LYS A 15 -6.19 12.28 -2.03
CA LYS A 15 -5.18 12.49 -1.00
C LYS A 15 -5.45 11.58 0.19
N VAL A 16 -4.62 10.55 0.35
CA VAL A 16 -4.73 9.58 1.45
C VAL A 16 -3.66 9.88 2.49
N PRO A 17 -4.02 10.17 3.76
CA PRO A 17 -3.06 10.55 4.79
C PRO A 17 -2.09 9.42 5.14
N ILE A 18 -0.94 9.79 5.70
CA ILE A 18 -0.03 8.86 6.38
C ILE A 18 0.12 9.39 7.81
N PRO A 19 -0.70 8.93 8.77
CA PRO A 19 -0.70 9.46 10.13
C PRO A 19 0.65 9.34 10.81
N ASP A 20 1.00 10.34 11.63
CA ASP A 20 2.25 10.41 12.40
C ASP A 20 3.54 10.25 11.55
N ASN A 21 3.48 10.57 10.26
CA ASN A 21 4.61 10.47 9.34
C ASN A 21 4.90 11.84 8.67
N PRO A 22 6.18 12.26 8.57
CA PRO A 22 6.55 13.54 7.96
C PRO A 22 6.19 13.69 6.47
N LEU A 23 5.96 12.58 5.74
CA LEU A 23 5.45 12.62 4.36
C LEU A 23 4.02 13.19 4.31
N GLY A 24 3.22 12.93 5.35
CA GLY A 24 1.87 13.45 5.54
C GLY A 24 0.79 12.78 4.71
N HIS A 25 1.03 12.44 3.44
CA HIS A 25 0.07 11.77 2.56
C HIS A 25 0.74 11.12 1.34
N THR A 26 0.01 10.19 0.73
CA THR A 26 0.24 9.72 -0.64
C THR A 26 -0.95 10.09 -1.54
N LEU A 27 -0.80 9.94 -2.85
CA LEU A 27 -1.88 10.07 -3.81
C LEU A 27 -2.27 8.70 -4.34
N VAL A 28 -3.52 8.31 -4.08
CA VAL A 28 -4.16 7.17 -4.74
C VAL A 28 -4.88 7.70 -5.97
N HIS A 29 -4.66 7.11 -7.14
CA HIS A 29 -5.37 7.54 -8.34
C HIS A 29 -6.54 6.62 -8.63
N VAL A 30 -7.61 7.19 -9.16
CA VAL A 30 -8.76 6.47 -9.69
C VAL A 30 -8.76 6.67 -11.20
N VAL A 31 -8.81 5.58 -11.95
CA VAL A 31 -8.91 5.58 -13.40
C VAL A 31 -10.22 4.92 -13.78
N ASP A 32 -11.10 5.66 -14.43
CA ASP A 32 -12.34 5.12 -15.01
C ASP A 32 -11.99 4.29 -16.26
N THR A 33 -12.61 3.13 -16.37
CA THR A 33 -12.33 2.16 -17.45
C THR A 33 -13.61 1.45 -17.84
N ASP A 34 -13.65 0.85 -19.03
CA ASP A 34 -14.86 0.17 -19.52
C ASP A 34 -15.21 -1.08 -18.69
N SER A 35 -14.22 -1.67 -18.00
CA SER A 35 -14.41 -2.80 -17.08
C SER A 35 -14.80 -2.40 -15.65
N GLY A 36 -14.77 -1.10 -15.35
CA GLY A 36 -15.00 -0.51 -14.03
C GLY A 36 -13.76 0.21 -13.49
N PRO A 37 -13.90 1.05 -12.44
CA PRO A 37 -12.82 1.86 -11.91
C PRO A 37 -11.62 1.04 -11.42
N VAL A 38 -10.42 1.49 -11.73
CA VAL A 38 -9.16 0.90 -11.25
C VAL A 38 -8.42 1.89 -10.38
N LEU A 39 -7.88 1.41 -9.25
CA LEU A 39 -7.00 2.19 -8.40
C LEU A 39 -5.54 2.06 -8.84
N ILE A 40 -4.78 3.14 -8.74
CA ILE A 40 -3.32 3.11 -8.68
C ILE A 40 -2.93 3.43 -7.24
N ASP A 41 -2.31 2.46 -6.59
CA ASP A 41 -2.03 2.39 -5.16
C ASP A 41 -3.30 2.39 -4.28
N THR A 42 -3.15 2.18 -2.99
CA THR A 42 -4.26 2.09 -2.02
C THR A 42 -4.03 2.88 -0.75
N GLY A 43 -2.83 3.40 -0.51
CA GLY A 43 -2.53 4.18 0.68
C GLY A 43 -2.00 3.36 1.86
N TRP A 44 -1.89 4.03 3.00
CA TRP A 44 -1.33 3.49 4.24
C TRP A 44 -2.35 2.69 5.04
N ASP A 45 -1.94 1.56 5.65
CA ASP A 45 -2.80 0.71 6.49
C ASP A 45 -3.11 1.39 7.84
N ASP A 46 -4.08 2.30 7.83
CA ASP A 46 -4.62 3.00 9.00
C ASP A 46 -6.09 3.37 8.79
N PRO A 47 -6.94 3.34 9.84
CA PRO A 47 -8.35 3.71 9.72
C PRO A 47 -8.62 5.07 9.09
N ALA A 48 -7.83 6.12 9.42
CA ALA A 48 -8.01 7.44 8.84
C ALA A 48 -7.67 7.48 7.35
N SER A 49 -6.77 6.59 6.92
CA SER A 49 -6.41 6.42 5.50
C SER A 49 -7.50 5.68 4.74
N TRP A 50 -8.08 4.66 5.36
CA TRP A 50 -9.23 3.94 4.81
C TRP A 50 -10.43 4.86 4.63
N ASP A 51 -10.79 5.62 5.67
CA ASP A 51 -11.90 6.57 5.62
C ASP A 51 -11.68 7.60 4.51
N ALA A 52 -10.47 8.18 4.40
CA ALA A 52 -10.14 9.13 3.34
C ALA A 52 -10.23 8.52 1.93
N LEU A 53 -9.81 7.26 1.76
CA LEU A 53 -9.94 6.55 0.49
C LEU A 53 -11.43 6.37 0.12
N THR A 54 -12.25 5.85 1.05
CA THR A 54 -13.66 5.57 0.79
C THR A 54 -14.52 6.83 0.64
N ASP A 55 -14.22 7.87 1.41
CA ASP A 55 -14.86 9.19 1.26
C ASP A 55 -14.50 9.80 -0.11
N GLY A 56 -13.26 9.62 -0.55
CA GLY A 56 -12.78 10.15 -1.83
C GLY A 56 -13.45 9.48 -3.02
N LEU A 57 -13.65 8.16 -2.93
CA LEU A 57 -14.47 7.42 -3.90
C LEU A 57 -15.93 7.88 -3.88
N SER A 58 -16.49 8.14 -2.69
CA SER A 58 -17.87 8.60 -2.54
C SER A 58 -18.10 9.98 -3.18
N GLU A 59 -17.12 10.88 -3.14
CA GLU A 59 -17.16 12.17 -3.86
C GLU A 59 -17.24 11.98 -5.39
N LEU A 60 -16.73 10.87 -5.92
CA LEU A 60 -16.83 10.46 -7.33
C LEU A 60 -18.09 9.64 -7.63
N THR A 61 -19.02 9.52 -6.67
CA THR A 61 -20.20 8.66 -6.76
C THR A 61 -19.87 7.17 -6.89
N LEU A 62 -18.67 6.77 -6.44
CA LEU A 62 -18.21 5.38 -6.43
C LEU A 62 -18.24 4.80 -5.02
N SER A 63 -18.51 3.51 -4.93
CA SER A 63 -18.31 2.69 -3.73
C SER A 63 -16.98 1.94 -3.84
N ILE A 64 -16.41 1.56 -2.70
CA ILE A 64 -15.27 0.63 -2.68
C ILE A 64 -15.59 -0.68 -3.40
N THR A 65 -16.85 -1.12 -3.37
CA THR A 65 -17.33 -2.33 -4.05
C THR A 65 -17.33 -2.23 -5.57
N ASP A 66 -17.21 -1.01 -6.11
CA ASP A 66 -17.19 -0.78 -7.56
C ASP A 66 -15.77 -0.93 -8.14
N ILE A 67 -14.73 -0.96 -7.29
CA ILE A 67 -13.35 -1.08 -7.73
C ILE A 67 -13.13 -2.43 -8.42
N HIS A 68 -12.80 -2.36 -9.69
CA HIS A 68 -12.56 -3.53 -10.52
C HIS A 68 -11.17 -4.14 -10.29
N GLY A 69 -10.18 -3.27 -10.08
CA GLY A 69 -8.78 -3.67 -9.99
C GLY A 69 -7.89 -2.65 -9.29
N VAL A 70 -6.70 -3.08 -8.90
CA VAL A 70 -5.70 -2.23 -8.26
C VAL A 70 -4.33 -2.51 -8.88
N LEU A 71 -3.68 -1.43 -9.29
CA LEU A 71 -2.29 -1.39 -9.75
C LEU A 71 -1.42 -0.83 -8.65
N ILE A 72 -0.45 -1.59 -8.18
CA ILE A 72 0.46 -1.10 -7.16
C ILE A 72 1.78 -0.71 -7.82
N THR A 73 2.20 0.53 -7.60
CA THR A 73 3.43 1.08 -8.15
C THR A 73 4.65 0.36 -7.59
N HIS A 74 4.69 0.15 -6.27
CA HIS A 74 5.75 -0.60 -5.58
C HIS A 74 5.30 -1.05 -4.18
N HIS A 75 6.07 -1.94 -3.55
CA HIS A 75 5.68 -2.63 -2.32
C HIS A 75 5.60 -1.79 -1.04
N HIS A 76 5.97 -0.50 -1.06
CA HIS A 76 6.02 0.31 0.15
C HIS A 76 4.64 0.46 0.80
N PRO A 77 4.58 0.51 2.15
CA PRO A 77 3.33 0.45 2.90
C PRO A 77 2.39 1.64 2.67
N ASP A 78 2.89 2.80 2.28
CA ASP A 78 2.08 3.96 1.91
C ASP A 78 1.43 3.84 0.53
N HIS A 79 1.84 2.88 -0.30
CA HIS A 79 1.24 2.60 -1.60
C HIS A 79 0.39 1.34 -1.56
N HIS A 80 0.84 0.32 -0.82
CA HIS A 80 0.27 -1.01 -0.86
C HIS A 80 -0.51 -1.38 0.41
N GLY A 81 -0.46 -0.54 1.45
CA GLY A 81 -0.92 -0.85 2.80
C GLY A 81 -2.36 -1.35 2.86
N LEU A 82 -3.28 -0.62 2.23
CA LEU A 82 -4.72 -0.95 2.26
C LEU A 82 -5.14 -2.00 1.21
N SER A 83 -4.22 -2.52 0.39
CA SER A 83 -4.57 -3.42 -0.73
C SER A 83 -5.31 -4.69 -0.31
N GLY A 84 -4.99 -5.24 0.86
CA GLY A 84 -5.71 -6.37 1.44
C GLY A 84 -7.16 -6.02 1.76
N GLN A 85 -7.38 -4.88 2.43
CA GLN A 85 -8.71 -4.43 2.80
C GLN A 85 -9.55 -4.03 1.58
N VAL A 86 -8.94 -3.39 0.57
CA VAL A 86 -9.61 -3.09 -0.71
C VAL A 86 -10.06 -4.39 -1.36
N ARG A 87 -9.20 -5.40 -1.46
CA ARG A 87 -9.55 -6.70 -2.04
C ARG A 87 -10.71 -7.37 -1.31
N GLU A 88 -10.66 -7.45 0.02
CA GLU A 88 -11.72 -8.08 0.81
C GLU A 88 -13.07 -7.36 0.65
N ALA A 89 -13.05 -6.02 0.54
CA ALA A 89 -14.27 -5.23 0.39
C ALA A 89 -14.86 -5.26 -1.03
N SER A 90 -14.01 -5.37 -2.07
CA SER A 90 -14.40 -5.18 -3.48
C SER A 90 -14.38 -6.44 -4.34
N GLY A 91 -13.56 -7.43 -3.97
CA GLY A 91 -13.19 -8.53 -4.86
C GLY A 91 -12.21 -8.12 -5.97
N ALA A 92 -11.68 -6.88 -5.95
CA ALA A 92 -10.72 -6.40 -6.93
C ALA A 92 -9.47 -7.28 -7.00
N TRP A 93 -9.00 -7.51 -8.22
CA TRP A 93 -7.68 -8.10 -8.44
C TRP A 93 -6.58 -7.08 -8.12
N ILE A 94 -5.43 -7.57 -7.69
CA ILE A 94 -4.25 -6.74 -7.42
C ILE A 94 -3.11 -7.14 -8.35
N ALA A 95 -2.45 -6.14 -8.93
CA ALA A 95 -1.35 -6.31 -9.86
C ALA A 95 -0.14 -5.47 -9.46
N MET A 96 1.06 -6.01 -9.65
CA MET A 96 2.31 -5.36 -9.26
C MET A 96 3.47 -5.90 -10.10
N HIS A 97 4.56 -5.16 -10.24
CA HIS A 97 5.77 -5.66 -10.89
C HIS A 97 6.35 -6.89 -10.17
N ALA A 98 6.85 -7.87 -10.92
CA ALA A 98 7.36 -9.15 -10.39
C ALA A 98 8.45 -8.97 -9.30
N ALA A 99 9.35 -8.00 -9.48
CA ALA A 99 10.41 -7.72 -8.51
C ALA A 99 9.84 -7.26 -7.14
N ASP A 100 8.79 -6.44 -7.13
CA ASP A 100 8.14 -5.98 -5.92
C ASP A 100 7.23 -7.06 -5.32
N THR A 101 6.56 -7.86 -6.16
CA THR A 101 5.81 -9.04 -5.73
C THR A 101 6.69 -10.00 -4.92
N GLU A 102 7.95 -10.21 -5.33
CA GLU A 102 8.89 -11.02 -4.57
C GLU A 102 9.27 -10.40 -3.23
N VAL A 103 9.34 -9.08 -3.12
CA VAL A 103 9.54 -8.39 -1.84
C VAL A 103 8.33 -8.61 -0.93
N VAL A 104 7.10 -8.45 -1.44
CA VAL A 104 5.86 -8.69 -0.68
C VAL A 104 5.81 -10.12 -0.15
N LYS A 105 6.08 -11.13 -1.00
CA LYS A 105 6.10 -12.55 -0.60
C LYS A 105 7.13 -12.79 0.50
N ARG A 106 8.35 -12.28 0.35
CA ARG A 106 9.41 -12.41 1.35
C ARG A 106 9.00 -11.78 2.67
N THR A 107 8.51 -10.54 2.66
CA THR A 107 8.07 -9.82 3.86
C THR A 107 6.93 -10.55 4.57
N ARG A 108 5.93 -11.07 3.85
CA ARG A 108 4.82 -11.85 4.44
C ARG A 108 5.24 -13.20 5.01
N SER A 109 6.26 -13.82 4.41
CA SER A 109 6.78 -15.12 4.86
C SER A 109 7.91 -15.02 5.88
N ALA A 110 8.46 -13.83 6.10
CA ALA A 110 9.60 -13.63 6.97
C ALA A 110 9.19 -13.84 8.43
N GLU A 111 9.97 -14.66 9.14
CA GLU A 111 9.87 -14.71 10.59
C GLU A 111 10.15 -13.30 11.15
N PRO A 112 9.21 -12.70 11.92
CA PRO A 112 9.32 -11.38 12.52
C PRO A 112 10.70 -11.03 13.08
N GLY A 113 11.29 -11.99 13.81
CA GLY A 113 12.60 -11.84 14.42
C GLY A 113 13.73 -11.71 13.40
N VAL A 114 13.70 -12.50 12.33
CA VAL A 114 14.73 -12.50 11.28
C VAL A 114 14.72 -11.18 10.52
N TRP A 115 13.54 -10.62 10.27
CA TRP A 115 13.41 -9.31 9.61
C TRP A 115 14.00 -8.18 10.46
N LEU A 116 13.69 -8.15 11.76
CA LEU A 116 14.23 -7.14 12.67
C LEU A 116 15.76 -7.24 12.81
N ASP A 117 16.29 -8.46 12.86
CA ASP A 117 17.74 -8.70 12.91
C ASP A 117 18.42 -8.18 11.63
N TYR A 118 17.85 -8.47 10.46
CA TYR A 118 18.32 -7.97 9.17
C TYR A 118 18.27 -6.44 9.09
N LEU A 119 17.13 -5.83 9.43
CA LEU A 119 16.94 -4.39 9.38
C LEU A 119 17.91 -3.65 10.32
N THR A 120 18.04 -4.13 11.56
CA THR A 120 18.97 -3.57 12.55
C THR A 120 20.41 -3.64 12.05
N ALA A 121 20.83 -4.76 11.47
CA ALA A 121 22.17 -4.92 10.92
C ALA A 121 22.43 -3.96 9.73
N LYS A 122 21.45 -3.80 8.83
CA LYS A 122 21.55 -2.88 7.70
C LYS A 122 21.64 -1.42 8.12
N LEU A 123 20.80 -0.99 9.06
CA LEU A 123 20.82 0.37 9.59
C LEU A 123 22.13 0.66 10.33
N ALA A 124 22.60 -0.27 11.16
CA ALA A 124 23.89 -0.14 11.82
C ALA A 124 25.05 -0.01 10.81
N ALA A 125 25.06 -0.83 9.75
CA ALA A 125 26.06 -0.75 8.70
C ALA A 125 25.99 0.57 7.90
N ALA A 126 24.81 1.20 7.82
CA ALA A 126 24.60 2.52 7.23
C ALA A 126 24.96 3.68 8.18
N GLY A 127 25.39 3.40 9.42
CA GLY A 127 25.76 4.41 10.41
C GLY A 127 24.58 5.01 11.17
N ALA A 128 23.43 4.33 11.21
CA ALA A 128 22.29 4.79 12.00
C ALA A 128 22.67 4.91 13.50
N PRO A 129 22.30 6.01 14.19
CA PRO A 129 22.63 6.19 15.59
C PRO A 129 21.90 5.18 16.50
N GLU A 130 22.44 4.90 17.68
CA GLU A 130 21.92 3.83 18.55
C GLU A 130 20.48 4.11 19.06
N ASP A 131 20.07 5.37 19.19
CA ASP A 131 18.70 5.73 19.56
C ASP A 131 17.66 5.33 18.48
N HIS A 132 18.07 5.23 17.22
CA HIS A 132 17.25 4.67 16.13
C HIS A 132 17.26 3.14 16.12
N LEU A 133 18.35 2.51 16.58
CA LEU A 133 18.48 1.05 16.62
C LEU A 133 17.82 0.42 17.86
N ALA A 134 17.84 1.12 18.99
CA ALA A 134 17.36 0.63 20.28
C ALA A 134 15.90 0.15 20.25
N PRO A 135 14.94 0.86 19.61
CA PRO A 135 13.56 0.39 19.48
C PRO A 135 13.45 -0.94 18.72
N LEU A 136 14.26 -1.15 17.67
CA LEU A 136 14.25 -2.39 16.88
C LEU A 136 14.78 -3.57 17.71
N ARG A 137 15.87 -3.34 18.47
CA ARG A 137 16.43 -4.34 19.39
C ARG A 137 15.45 -4.71 20.50
N GLN A 138 14.75 -3.71 21.05
CA GLN A 138 13.73 -3.93 22.08
C GLN A 138 12.53 -4.72 21.53
N ALA A 139 12.03 -4.36 20.35
CA ALA A 139 10.98 -5.11 19.67
C ALA A 139 11.39 -6.57 19.46
N ARG A 140 12.62 -6.79 19.00
CA ARG A 140 13.19 -8.13 18.80
C ARG A 140 13.25 -8.95 20.08
N ALA A 141 13.71 -8.35 21.18
CA ALA A 141 13.87 -9.03 22.47
C ALA A 141 12.53 -9.34 23.15
N SER A 142 11.53 -8.47 22.99
CA SER A 142 10.21 -8.64 23.61
C SER A 142 9.30 -9.64 22.91
N GLY A 143 9.59 -10.00 21.65
CA GLY A 143 8.73 -10.83 20.81
C GLY A 143 7.39 -10.18 20.46
N ARG A 144 7.10 -8.97 20.93
CA ARG A 144 5.93 -8.18 20.57
C ARG A 144 6.25 -7.38 19.32
N MET A 145 5.87 -7.90 18.16
CA MET A 145 5.66 -7.05 17.01
C MET A 145 4.26 -6.44 17.13
N ARG A 146 4.19 -5.10 17.22
CA ARG A 146 3.00 -4.41 16.70
C ARG A 146 2.81 -4.89 15.27
N THR A 147 1.57 -5.09 14.84
CA THR A 147 1.25 -5.29 13.42
C THR A 147 1.96 -4.20 12.64
N LEU A 148 3.04 -4.58 11.95
CA LEU A 148 3.78 -3.64 11.12
C LEU A 148 2.85 -3.26 9.96
N PRO A 149 2.74 -1.97 9.63
CA PRO A 149 2.05 -1.53 8.42
C PRO A 149 2.56 -2.34 7.22
N GLY A 150 1.64 -2.88 6.41
CA GLY A 150 1.96 -3.68 5.23
C GLY A 150 1.97 -5.20 5.43
N LEU A 151 1.77 -5.74 6.64
CA LEU A 151 1.57 -7.20 6.82
C LEU A 151 0.23 -7.69 6.26
N ASN A 152 -0.78 -6.82 6.23
CA ASN A 152 -2.10 -7.13 5.68
C ASN A 152 -2.18 -6.88 4.18
N ALA A 153 -1.15 -6.27 3.57
CA ALA A 153 -1.13 -6.00 2.15
C ALA A 153 -1.26 -7.32 1.36
N ALA A 154 -2.03 -7.29 0.28
CA ALA A 154 -2.37 -8.48 -0.45
C ALA A 154 -1.16 -9.03 -1.22
N VAL A 155 -1.07 -10.34 -1.43
CA VAL A 155 -0.11 -10.87 -2.42
C VAL A 155 -0.70 -10.59 -3.81
N PRO A 156 0.02 -9.90 -4.72
CA PRO A 156 -0.49 -9.61 -6.05
C PRO A 156 -0.93 -10.88 -6.80
N ASP A 157 -2.07 -10.79 -7.49
CA ASP A 157 -2.66 -11.90 -8.26
C ASP A 157 -1.99 -12.06 -9.62
N ARG A 158 -1.48 -10.96 -10.16
CA ARG A 158 -0.85 -10.88 -11.47
C ARG A 158 0.40 -10.01 -11.43
N GLU A 159 1.36 -10.37 -12.25
CA GLU A 159 2.55 -9.57 -12.50
C GLU A 159 2.31 -8.62 -13.68
N ILE A 160 2.92 -7.43 -13.63
CA ILE A 160 2.95 -6.48 -14.75
C ILE A 160 4.42 -6.22 -15.07
N VAL A 161 4.83 -6.40 -16.31
CA VAL A 161 6.19 -6.05 -16.75
C VAL A 161 6.20 -4.84 -17.69
N PRO A 162 7.34 -4.16 -17.85
CA PRO A 162 7.43 -3.01 -18.74
C PRO A 162 6.96 -3.34 -20.16
N GLY A 163 6.01 -2.56 -20.68
CA GLY A 163 5.43 -2.74 -22.00
C GLY A 163 4.16 -3.58 -22.02
N ASP A 164 3.77 -4.20 -20.91
CA ASP A 164 2.47 -4.86 -20.81
C ASP A 164 1.34 -3.85 -20.89
N LEU A 165 0.29 -4.24 -21.61
CA LEU A 165 -1.00 -3.57 -21.56
C LEU A 165 -1.94 -4.41 -20.71
N LEU A 166 -2.59 -3.77 -19.75
CA LEU A 166 -3.63 -4.40 -18.97
C LEU A 166 -4.97 -4.29 -19.70
N PRO A 167 -5.76 -5.36 -19.75
CA PRO A 167 -7.11 -5.31 -20.29
C PRO A 167 -7.99 -4.53 -19.32
N LEU A 168 -8.03 -3.21 -19.52
CA LEU A 168 -8.93 -2.28 -18.84
C LEU A 168 -10.18 -1.99 -19.69
N ALA A 169 -10.35 -2.73 -20.80
CA ALA A 169 -11.43 -2.63 -21.77
C ALA A 169 -11.90 -4.03 -22.20
#